data_AF-A0A2N2HFC9-F1
#
_entry.id   AF-A0A2N2HFC9-F1
#
_cell.length_a   1.000
_cell.length_b   1.000
_cell.length_c   1.000
_cell.angle_alpha   90.00
_cell.angle_beta   90.00
_cell.angle_gamma   90.00
#
_symmetry.space_group_name_H-M   'P 1'
#
loop_
_entity.id
_entity.type
_entity.pdbx_description
1 polymer ?
#
loop_
_entity_poly.entity_id
_entity_poly.type
_entity_poly.pdbx_seq_one_letter_code
_entity_poly.pdbx_strand_id
1 'polypeptide(L)'
;MTMTTSTTFTLLSRTAVATALLSLGLGALSLTGSGCGDSLDEGTTSGKRVVLETRVESADDLAVPSVNARGWTISWGRVLVSVSAFYYYDGAPPSLARSVPSPAWKRWVGIPVAHAHPGHYQAGNAMGQMLTASSFDLAQGTTILSTGEGVTGTYRSGSVLFGSPAQGIHAADLGADVILVEGTASQGAETRMFRA
;
A
#
# COMPACT_ATOMS: atom_id res chain seq x y z
N MET A 1 -30.61 -11.32 -6.71
CA MET A 1 -29.70 -10.90 -7.80
C MET A 1 -29.02 -9.62 -7.35
N THR A 2 -27.83 -9.74 -6.77
CA THR A 2 -27.07 -8.64 -6.17
C THR A 2 -26.07 -8.17 -7.21
N MET A 3 -26.23 -6.94 -7.70
CA MET A 3 -25.29 -6.30 -8.62
C MET A 3 -24.05 -5.87 -7.85
N THR A 4 -22.89 -6.46 -8.20
CA THR A 4 -21.57 -6.04 -7.71
C THR A 4 -21.00 -5.03 -8.68
N THR A 5 -20.89 -3.76 -8.28
CA THR A 5 -20.35 -2.69 -9.11
C THR A 5 -18.82 -2.71 -9.01
N SER A 6 -18.14 -3.15 -10.08
CA SER A 6 -16.69 -3.05 -10.24
C SER A 6 -16.31 -1.62 -10.66
N THR A 7 -15.38 -0.98 -9.96
CA THR A 7 -14.93 0.39 -10.28
C THR A 7 -13.51 0.35 -10.83
N THR A 8 -13.38 0.54 -12.14
CA THR A 8 -12.11 0.76 -12.85
C THR A 8 -11.85 2.26 -12.94
N PHE A 9 -10.66 2.73 -12.53
CA PHE A 9 -10.27 4.14 -12.64
C PHE A 9 -9.46 4.41 -13.91
N THR A 10 -10.02 5.21 -14.81
CA THR A 10 -9.31 5.80 -15.95
C THR A 10 -9.15 7.30 -15.69
N LEU A 11 -7.92 7.81 -15.67
CA LEU A 11 -7.66 9.26 -15.57
C LEU A 11 -8.06 9.94 -16.88
N LEU A 12 -9.12 10.75 -16.86
CA LEU A 12 -9.30 11.82 -17.84
C LEU A 12 -9.29 13.19 -17.15
N SER A 13 -8.40 14.01 -17.67
CA SER A 13 -8.10 15.39 -17.33
C SER A 13 -9.26 16.35 -17.60
N ARG A 14 -9.52 17.19 -16.59
CA ARG A 14 -9.91 18.62 -16.62
C ARG A 14 -10.61 19.12 -17.90
N THR A 15 -11.88 19.49 -17.78
CA THR A 15 -12.36 20.90 -17.76
C THR A 15 -13.89 20.93 -17.75
N ALA A 16 -14.49 21.51 -16.72
CA ALA A 16 -15.83 22.10 -16.79
C ALA A 16 -15.94 23.14 -15.67
N VAL A 17 -15.94 24.42 -16.05
CA VAL A 17 -16.42 25.51 -15.20
C VAL A 17 -17.79 25.88 -15.73
N ALA A 18 -18.83 25.67 -14.93
CA ALA A 18 -20.16 26.19 -15.19
C ALA A 18 -20.77 26.72 -13.89
N THR A 19 -21.05 28.02 -13.96
CA THR A 19 -21.85 28.94 -13.14
C THR A 19 -23.09 28.39 -12.45
N ALA A 20 -23.34 28.87 -11.22
CA ALA A 20 -24.63 29.27 -10.62
C ALA A 20 -24.43 29.42 -9.10
N LEU A 21 -25.08 30.28 -8.30
CA LEU A 21 -26.09 31.33 -8.48
C LEU A 21 -26.01 32.16 -7.18
N LEU A 22 -25.94 33.49 -7.30
CA LEU A 22 -25.99 34.43 -6.18
C LEU A 22 -27.42 34.47 -5.64
N SER A 23 -27.61 34.23 -4.35
CA SER A 23 -28.82 34.66 -3.63
C SER A 23 -28.41 35.35 -2.33
N LEU A 24 -28.73 36.64 -2.26
CA LEU A 24 -28.59 37.47 -1.06
C LEU A 24 -29.74 37.15 -0.09
N GLY A 25 -29.39 36.85 1.15
CA GLY A 25 -30.32 36.78 2.27
C GLY A 25 -29.72 37.50 3.48
N LEU A 26 -30.14 38.74 3.70
CA LEU A 26 -29.89 39.50 4.93
C LEU A 26 -30.79 38.94 6.05
N GLY A 27 -30.21 38.55 7.18
CA GLY A 27 -30.94 38.06 8.35
C GLY A 27 -30.17 38.28 9.65
N ALA A 28 -30.45 39.41 10.29
CA ALA A 28 -30.24 39.86 11.66
C ALA A 28 -29.35 39.08 12.66
N LEU A 29 -28.48 39.87 13.32
CA LEU A 29 -27.78 39.61 14.57
C LEU A 29 -28.69 39.04 15.69
N SER A 30 -28.19 38.04 16.40
CA SER A 30 -28.58 37.72 17.77
C SER A 30 -27.34 37.32 18.58
N LEU A 31 -26.81 38.29 19.33
CA LEU A 31 -25.78 38.10 20.35
C LEU A 31 -26.46 37.55 21.60
N THR A 32 -26.38 36.24 21.83
CA THR A 32 -26.70 35.64 23.14
C THR A 32 -25.80 34.43 23.38
N GLY A 33 -24.99 34.51 24.44
CA GLY A 33 -24.42 33.35 25.11
C GLY A 33 -22.94 33.09 24.85
N SER A 34 -22.07 33.86 25.51
CA SER A 34 -20.77 33.35 25.94
C SER A 34 -21.00 32.26 26.99
N GLY A 35 -21.35 31.07 26.53
CA GLY A 35 -21.30 29.85 27.32
C GLY A 35 -19.95 29.20 27.08
N CYS A 36 -19.03 29.35 28.03
CA CYS A 36 -17.96 28.38 28.22
C CYS A 36 -18.62 27.03 28.53
N GLY A 37 -18.89 26.26 27.48
CA GLY A 37 -19.37 24.89 27.53
C GLY A 37 -18.22 23.98 27.16
N ASP A 38 -17.55 23.50 28.19
CA ASP A 38 -16.57 22.44 28.19
C ASP A 38 -17.00 21.25 27.30
N SER A 39 -16.26 21.02 26.23
CA SER A 39 -16.06 19.67 25.72
C SER A 39 -14.63 19.61 25.21
N LEU A 40 -13.72 19.38 26.16
CA LEU A 40 -12.54 18.53 25.99
C LEU A 40 -12.30 18.15 24.52
N ASP A 41 -11.43 18.92 23.85
CA ASP A 41 -10.70 18.45 22.68
C ASP A 41 -9.80 17.29 23.14
N GLU A 42 -10.40 16.13 23.42
CA GLU A 42 -9.72 14.85 23.44
C GLU A 42 -9.29 14.57 22.00
N GLY A 43 -8.07 14.98 21.66
CA GLY A 43 -7.25 14.51 20.55
C GLY A 43 -8.02 13.91 19.36
N THR A 44 -8.75 14.74 18.62
CA THR A 44 -9.42 14.25 17.41
C THR A 44 -8.36 14.05 16.33
N THR A 45 -8.02 12.78 16.06
CA THR A 45 -7.33 12.40 14.83
C THR A 45 -8.18 12.95 13.67
N SER A 46 -7.68 13.91 12.90
CA SER A 46 -8.49 14.72 11.97
C SER A 46 -9.16 13.94 10.83
N GLY A 47 -8.94 12.62 10.72
CA GLY A 47 -9.57 11.76 9.72
C GLY A 47 -10.69 10.88 10.29
N LYS A 48 -11.58 10.43 9.41
CA LYS A 48 -12.65 9.46 9.72
C LYS A 48 -12.11 8.04 9.69
N ARG A 49 -12.60 7.18 10.59
CA ARG A 49 -12.28 5.75 10.55
C ARG A 49 -12.92 5.09 9.33
N VAL A 50 -12.19 4.18 8.68
CA VAL A 50 -12.63 3.44 7.49
C VAL A 50 -12.16 1.98 7.58
N VAL A 51 -12.96 1.09 6.99
CA VAL A 51 -12.55 -0.29 6.73
C VAL A 51 -11.82 -0.34 5.40
N LEU A 52 -10.68 -1.04 5.37
CA LEU A 52 -9.84 -1.20 4.18
C LEU A 52 -9.99 -2.62 3.63
N GLU A 53 -10.47 -2.75 2.40
CA GLU A 53 -10.42 -4.03 1.69
C GLU A 53 -9.01 -4.23 1.12
N THR A 54 -8.40 -5.37 1.42
CA THR A 54 -7.07 -5.71 0.93
C THR A 54 -7.16 -6.78 -0.13
N ARG A 55 -6.57 -6.53 -1.30
CA ARG A 55 -6.46 -7.51 -2.38
C ARG A 55 -5.00 -7.66 -2.80
N VAL A 56 -4.64 -8.86 -3.21
CA VAL A 56 -3.33 -9.18 -3.78
C VAL A 56 -3.53 -9.78 -5.16
N GLU A 57 -2.71 -9.33 -6.11
CA GLU A 57 -2.71 -9.80 -7.49
C GLU A 57 -1.30 -9.66 -8.03
N SER A 58 -0.96 -10.52 -9.01
CA SER A 58 0.28 -10.36 -9.75
C SER A 58 0.14 -9.18 -10.72
N ALA A 59 1.22 -8.40 -10.89
CA ALA A 59 1.27 -7.36 -11.92
C ALA A 59 1.30 -7.96 -13.33
N ASP A 60 1.87 -9.15 -13.46
CA ASP A 60 1.91 -9.93 -14.69
C ASP A 60 0.84 -11.03 -14.68
N ASP A 61 0.36 -11.44 -15.85
CA ASP A 61 -0.52 -12.59 -15.98
C ASP A 61 0.30 -13.90 -15.89
N LEU A 62 0.37 -14.47 -14.69
CA LEU A 62 1.12 -15.71 -14.43
C LEU A 62 0.48 -16.95 -15.08
N ALA A 63 -0.75 -16.86 -15.60
CA ALA A 63 -1.36 -17.93 -16.38
C ALA A 63 -0.73 -18.04 -17.79
N VAL A 64 -0.04 -16.99 -18.24
CA VAL A 64 0.63 -16.96 -19.54
C VAL A 64 2.12 -17.24 -19.36
N PRO A 65 2.68 -18.25 -20.07
CA PRO A 65 4.11 -18.48 -20.03
C PRO A 65 4.93 -17.27 -20.49
N SER A 66 6.01 -16.98 -19.78
CA SER A 66 6.88 -15.81 -20.06
C SER A 66 8.28 -16.25 -20.45
N VAL A 67 8.93 -15.52 -21.36
CA VAL A 67 10.31 -15.82 -21.77
C VAL A 67 11.27 -14.99 -20.93
N ASN A 68 12.20 -15.67 -20.24
CA ASN A 68 13.22 -14.96 -19.46
C ASN A 68 14.39 -14.46 -20.34
N ALA A 69 15.30 -13.68 -19.76
CA ALA A 69 16.45 -13.12 -20.46
C ALA A 69 17.42 -14.16 -21.06
N ARG A 70 17.29 -15.44 -20.71
CA ARG A 70 18.08 -16.56 -21.24
C ARG A 70 17.35 -17.34 -22.34
N GLY A 71 16.18 -16.87 -22.77
CA GLY A 71 15.38 -17.52 -23.81
C GLY A 71 14.68 -18.80 -23.37
N TRP A 72 14.47 -18.97 -22.06
CA TRP A 72 13.65 -20.06 -21.52
C TRP A 72 12.21 -19.60 -21.36
N THR A 73 11.27 -20.41 -21.83
CA THR A 73 9.84 -20.22 -21.56
C THR A 73 9.54 -20.76 -20.17
N ILE A 74 9.00 -19.90 -19.31
CA ILE A 74 8.68 -20.18 -17.91
C ILE A 74 7.16 -20.25 -17.78
N SER A 75 6.65 -21.41 -17.36
CA SER A 75 5.26 -21.60 -16.97
C SER A 75 5.18 -21.73 -15.46
N TRP A 76 4.37 -20.89 -14.83
CA TRP A 76 4.21 -20.86 -13.38
C TRP A 76 3.17 -21.90 -12.94
N GLY A 77 3.54 -22.73 -11.97
CA GLY A 77 2.63 -23.71 -11.35
C GLY A 77 2.06 -23.19 -10.04
N ARG A 78 2.94 -22.73 -9.14
CA ARG A 78 2.59 -22.15 -7.84
C ARG A 78 3.51 -20.98 -7.55
N VAL A 79 2.94 -19.90 -7.01
CA VAL A 79 3.71 -18.76 -6.48
C VAL A 79 3.11 -18.41 -5.13
N LEU A 80 3.49 -19.19 -4.12
CA LEU A 80 2.98 -19.05 -2.76
C LEU A 80 3.71 -17.93 -2.04
N VAL A 81 2.96 -17.10 -1.33
CA VAL A 81 3.51 -16.01 -0.52
C VAL A 81 2.85 -16.02 0.84
N SER A 82 3.63 -15.91 1.93
CA SER A 82 3.12 -15.60 3.26
C SER A 82 3.39 -14.16 3.63
N VAL A 83 2.34 -13.46 4.02
CA VAL A 83 2.38 -12.10 4.55
C VAL A 83 1.84 -12.08 5.96
N SER A 84 2.32 -11.11 6.74
CA SER A 84 1.77 -10.76 8.05
C SER A 84 1.01 -9.44 7.94
N ALA A 85 1.58 -8.36 8.49
CA ALA A 85 0.94 -7.07 8.52
C ALA A 85 1.26 -6.19 7.30
N PHE A 86 0.25 -5.43 6.87
CA PHE A 86 0.39 -4.29 5.97
C PHE A 86 0.18 -3.02 6.77
N TYR A 87 0.99 -1.99 6.52
CA TYR A 87 0.81 -0.67 7.10
C TYR A 87 0.93 0.40 6.01
N TYR A 88 0.15 1.47 6.17
CA TYR A 88 0.22 2.69 5.36
C TYR A 88 0.55 3.86 6.28
N TYR A 89 1.49 4.70 5.89
CA TYR A 89 1.96 5.82 6.70
C TYR A 89 1.89 7.16 5.96
N ASP A 90 1.71 8.25 6.71
CA ASP A 90 1.67 9.62 6.17
C ASP A 90 3.07 10.21 5.86
N GLY A 91 4.15 9.60 6.36
CA GLY A 91 5.53 10.00 6.07
C GLY A 91 6.01 9.51 4.71
N ALA A 92 6.85 10.33 4.06
CA ALA A 92 7.46 9.99 2.77
C ALA A 92 8.46 8.84 2.93
N PRO A 93 8.55 7.89 1.99
CA PRO A 93 9.52 6.81 2.06
C PRO A 93 10.95 7.36 1.98
N PRO A 94 11.97 6.61 2.46
CA PRO A 94 13.36 7.07 2.46
C PRO A 94 13.86 7.54 1.08
N SER A 95 13.38 6.90 0.00
CA SER A 95 13.72 7.26 -1.38
C SER A 95 13.13 8.60 -1.86
N LEU A 96 12.06 9.08 -1.22
CA LEU A 96 11.40 10.36 -1.54
C LEU A 96 11.57 11.42 -0.44
N ALA A 97 12.22 11.07 0.67
CA ALA A 97 12.61 12.01 1.70
C ALA A 97 13.64 12.98 1.08
N ARG A 98 13.19 14.17 0.69
CA ARG A 98 14.04 15.20 0.10
C ARG A 98 15.22 15.45 1.04
N SER A 99 16.44 15.24 0.55
CA SER A 99 17.64 15.80 1.16
C SER A 99 17.41 17.29 1.36
N VAL A 100 17.33 17.73 2.61
CA VAL A 100 17.20 19.16 2.92
C VAL A 100 18.40 19.86 2.27
N PRO A 101 18.21 20.92 1.47
CA PRO A 101 19.32 21.64 0.86
C PRO A 101 20.29 22.07 1.96
N SER A 102 21.49 21.48 1.99
CA SER A 102 22.53 21.91 2.91
C SER A 102 23.00 23.29 2.45
N PRO A 103 22.99 24.33 3.29
CA PRO A 103 23.49 25.65 2.91
C PRO A 103 24.96 25.55 2.46
N ALA A 104 25.32 26.26 1.39
CA ALA A 104 26.59 26.07 0.66
C ALA A 104 27.85 26.16 1.53
N TRP A 105 27.80 26.92 2.63
CA TRP A 105 28.91 27.02 3.58
C TRP A 105 29.23 25.68 4.27
N LYS A 106 28.23 24.81 4.51
CA LYS A 106 28.46 23.47 5.10
C LYS A 106 29.30 22.56 4.21
N ARG A 107 29.17 22.70 2.88
CA ARG A 107 30.08 22.03 1.92
C ARG A 107 31.50 22.58 2.00
N TRP A 108 31.66 23.87 2.31
CA TRP A 108 32.96 24.54 2.38
C TRP A 108 33.76 24.17 3.64
N VAL A 109 33.08 23.92 4.77
CA VAL A 109 33.69 23.36 6.00
C VAL A 109 33.77 21.82 6.01
N GLY A 110 33.49 21.16 4.88
CA GLY A 110 33.63 19.71 4.76
C GLY A 110 32.66 18.90 5.62
N ILE A 111 31.54 19.47 6.06
CA ILE A 111 30.53 18.72 6.83
C ILE A 111 29.79 17.80 5.85
N PRO A 112 29.97 16.48 5.93
CA PRO A 112 29.33 15.55 5.01
C PRO A 112 27.81 15.65 5.16
N VAL A 113 27.09 15.56 4.04
CA VAL A 113 25.64 15.32 4.09
C VAL A 113 25.44 13.92 4.65
N ALA A 114 24.92 13.81 5.87
CA ALA A 114 24.52 12.54 6.43
C ALA A 114 23.29 12.05 5.65
N HIS A 115 23.49 11.10 4.74
CA HIS A 115 22.40 10.27 4.26
C HIS A 115 21.83 9.53 5.48
N ALA A 116 20.50 9.47 5.60
CA ALA A 116 19.86 8.90 6.78
C ALA A 116 20.46 7.53 7.09
N HIS A 117 21.28 7.46 8.15
CA HIS A 117 21.82 6.22 8.67
C HIS A 117 20.66 5.40 9.26
N PRO A 118 20.76 4.05 9.31
CA PRO A 118 19.76 3.21 9.95
C PRO A 118 19.43 3.76 11.35
N GLY A 119 18.18 4.20 11.58
CA GLY A 119 17.72 4.76 12.85
C GLY A 119 17.03 6.13 12.81
N HIS A 120 17.11 6.88 11.70
CA HIS A 120 16.49 8.22 11.60
C HIS A 120 15.26 8.31 10.71
N TYR A 121 14.81 7.20 10.13
CA TYR A 121 13.57 7.19 9.37
C TYR A 121 12.37 7.33 10.30
N GLN A 122 11.56 8.35 10.07
CA GLN A 122 10.27 8.52 10.71
C GLN A 122 9.19 8.26 9.65
N ALA A 123 8.52 7.12 9.78
CA ALA A 123 7.43 6.75 8.88
C ALA A 123 6.21 7.68 9.03
N GLY A 124 6.12 8.39 10.16
CA GLY A 124 4.95 9.19 10.52
C GLY A 124 3.86 8.32 11.17
N ASN A 125 2.62 8.77 11.11
CA ASN A 125 1.48 8.06 11.70
C ASN A 125 1.02 6.92 10.79
N ALA A 126 0.61 5.80 11.40
CA ALA A 126 -0.10 4.75 10.67
C ALA A 126 -1.51 5.25 10.31
N MET A 127 -1.73 5.43 9.01
CA MET A 127 -3.00 5.85 8.43
C MET A 127 -3.91 4.66 8.10
N GLY A 128 -3.35 3.47 8.01
CA GLY A 128 -4.10 2.24 7.80
C GLY A 128 -3.27 1.01 8.05
N GLN A 129 -3.93 -0.10 8.35
CA GLN A 129 -3.28 -1.36 8.64
C GLN A 129 -4.19 -2.56 8.35
N MET A 130 -3.60 -3.66 7.89
CA MET A 130 -4.22 -4.99 7.85
C MET A 130 -3.32 -5.93 8.64
N LEU A 131 -3.78 -6.45 9.79
CA LEU A 131 -2.93 -7.16 10.75
C LEU A 131 -3.01 -8.69 10.66
N THR A 132 -4.01 -9.22 9.96
CA THR A 132 -4.26 -10.65 9.89
C THR A 132 -3.24 -11.31 8.96
N ALA A 133 -2.36 -12.16 9.50
CA ALA A 133 -1.44 -12.92 8.67
C ALA A 133 -2.20 -13.87 7.73
N SER A 134 -1.68 -14.05 6.51
CA SER A 134 -2.28 -14.87 5.48
C SER A 134 -1.23 -15.47 4.55
N SER A 135 -1.64 -16.48 3.79
CA SER A 135 -0.88 -17.01 2.68
C SER A 135 -1.80 -17.24 1.48
N PHE A 136 -1.26 -17.04 0.28
CA PHE A 136 -2.00 -17.07 -0.97
C PHE A 136 -1.10 -17.53 -2.13
N ASP A 137 -1.71 -17.95 -3.23
CA ASP A 137 -1.03 -18.35 -4.46
C ASP A 137 -1.29 -17.31 -5.57
N LEU A 138 -0.26 -16.56 -5.97
CA LEU A 138 -0.37 -15.55 -7.02
C LEU A 138 -0.66 -16.17 -8.40
N ALA A 139 -0.33 -17.45 -8.62
CA ALA A 139 -0.63 -18.14 -9.88
C ALA A 139 -2.13 -18.43 -10.05
N GLN A 140 -2.93 -18.35 -8.98
CA GLN A 140 -4.38 -18.52 -9.01
C GLN A 140 -5.14 -17.20 -9.27
N GLY A 141 -4.41 -16.08 -9.47
CA GLY A 141 -4.99 -14.77 -9.74
C GLY A 141 -5.27 -13.95 -8.49
N THR A 142 -6.23 -13.02 -8.58
CA THR A 142 -6.55 -12.08 -7.51
C THR A 142 -7.08 -12.81 -6.27
N THR A 143 -6.48 -12.55 -5.12
CA THR A 143 -6.94 -13.05 -3.82
C THR A 143 -7.38 -11.89 -2.94
N ILE A 144 -8.55 -12.01 -2.31
CA ILE A 144 -9.04 -11.08 -1.30
C ILE A 144 -8.51 -11.52 0.07
N LEU A 145 -7.86 -10.61 0.78
CA LEU A 145 -7.38 -10.84 2.14
C LEU A 145 -8.38 -10.30 3.17
N SER A 146 -8.05 -10.47 4.45
CA SER A 146 -8.84 -9.88 5.53
C SER A 146 -8.92 -8.36 5.40
N THR A 147 -10.00 -7.79 5.93
CA THR A 147 -10.14 -6.35 6.03
C THR A 147 -9.14 -5.76 7.03
N GLY A 148 -8.71 -4.54 6.74
CA GLY A 148 -7.92 -3.70 7.64
C GLY A 148 -8.73 -2.54 8.20
N GLU A 149 -8.09 -1.79 9.09
CA GLU A 149 -8.61 -0.56 9.68
C GLU A 149 -7.78 0.62 9.20
N GLY A 150 -8.40 1.77 9.02
CA GLY A 150 -7.69 2.99 8.64
C GLY A 150 -8.39 4.26 9.04
N VAL A 151 -7.71 5.36 8.76
CA VAL A 151 -8.16 6.73 8.98
C VAL A 151 -7.99 7.49 7.66
N THR A 152 -9.04 8.18 7.21
CA THR A 152 -8.97 8.97 5.98
C THR A 152 -7.87 10.03 6.08
N GLY A 153 -7.08 10.17 5.02
CA GLY A 153 -6.04 11.19 4.94
C GLY A 153 -5.04 10.87 3.82
N THR A 154 -3.99 11.65 3.72
CA THR A 154 -2.90 11.38 2.77
C THR A 154 -1.97 10.33 3.35
N TYR A 155 -1.77 9.23 2.63
CA TYR A 155 -0.66 8.30 2.87
C TYR A 155 0.43 8.53 1.81
N ARG A 156 1.69 8.26 2.16
CA ARG A 156 2.85 8.51 1.30
C ARG A 156 3.81 7.32 1.23
N SER A 157 3.75 6.42 2.20
CA SER A 157 4.52 5.18 2.22
C SER A 157 3.69 4.03 2.76
N GLY A 158 4.20 2.82 2.59
CA GLY A 158 3.64 1.63 3.21
C GLY A 158 4.71 0.56 3.42
N SER A 159 4.39 -0.42 4.24
CA SER A 159 5.23 -1.59 4.49
C SER A 159 4.41 -2.86 4.40
N VAL A 160 5.00 -3.89 3.79
CA VAL A 160 4.50 -5.26 3.80
C VAL A 160 5.49 -6.09 4.57
N LEU A 161 5.02 -6.86 5.56
CA LEU A 161 5.86 -7.78 6.30
C LEU A 161 5.59 -9.20 5.81
N PHE A 162 6.65 -9.93 5.46
CA PHE A 162 6.56 -11.36 5.19
C PHE A 162 6.36 -12.14 6.49
N GLY A 163 5.50 -13.15 6.47
CA GLY A 163 5.14 -13.93 7.65
C GLY A 163 5.97 -15.22 7.76
N SER A 164 6.78 -15.35 8.82
CA SER A 164 7.43 -16.62 9.18
C SER A 164 7.25 -16.90 10.68
N PRO A 165 6.73 -18.08 11.09
CA PRO A 165 6.23 -19.15 10.22
C PRO A 165 4.98 -18.70 9.44
N ALA A 166 4.76 -19.33 8.28
CA ALA A 166 3.62 -19.01 7.44
C ALA A 166 2.29 -19.33 8.17
N GLN A 167 1.27 -18.51 7.91
CA GLN A 167 -0.09 -18.70 8.42
C GLN A 167 -1.10 -18.72 7.27
N GLY A 168 -2.30 -19.25 7.51
CA GLY A 168 -3.36 -19.35 6.50
C GLY A 168 -3.31 -20.65 5.69
N ILE A 169 -3.95 -20.64 4.52
CA ILE A 169 -4.27 -21.84 3.76
C ILE A 169 -3.05 -22.58 3.18
N HIS A 170 -1.93 -21.90 2.94
CA HIS A 170 -0.69 -22.48 2.40
C HIS A 170 0.41 -22.62 3.45
N ALA A 171 0.10 -22.51 4.75
CA ALA A 171 1.09 -22.60 5.82
C ALA A 171 1.89 -23.92 5.78
N ALA A 172 1.21 -25.04 5.50
CA ALA A 172 1.84 -26.36 5.41
C ALA A 172 2.76 -26.49 4.19
N ASP A 173 2.40 -25.88 3.06
CA ASP A 173 3.20 -25.92 1.83
C ASP A 173 4.47 -25.05 1.94
N LEU A 174 4.34 -23.89 2.59
CA LEU A 174 5.41 -22.91 2.77
C LEU A 174 6.39 -23.32 3.88
N GLY A 175 5.93 -23.99 4.93
CA GLY A 175 6.79 -24.42 6.03
C GLY A 175 7.51 -23.23 6.69
N ALA A 176 8.85 -23.22 6.59
CA ALA A 176 9.68 -22.13 7.12
C ALA A 176 9.86 -20.96 6.13
N ASP A 177 9.55 -21.19 4.86
CA ASP A 177 9.73 -20.22 3.78
C ASP A 177 8.59 -19.20 3.77
N VAL A 178 8.91 -17.99 3.32
CA VAL A 178 7.91 -16.91 3.17
C VAL A 178 7.42 -16.76 1.73
N ILE A 179 8.17 -17.33 0.77
CA ILE A 179 7.83 -17.38 -0.64
C ILE A 179 8.24 -18.77 -1.12
N LEU A 180 7.40 -19.40 -1.93
CA LEU A 180 7.73 -20.63 -2.64
C LEU A 180 7.27 -20.50 -4.09
N VAL A 181 8.15 -20.85 -5.02
CA VAL A 181 7.90 -20.73 -6.45
C VAL A 181 8.14 -22.07 -7.13
N GLU A 182 7.15 -22.56 -7.85
CA GLU A 182 7.20 -23.80 -8.62
C GLU A 182 6.74 -23.58 -10.05
N GLY A 183 7.34 -24.33 -10.98
CA GLY A 183 6.94 -24.27 -12.37
C GLY A 183 7.80 -25.13 -13.27
N THR A 184 7.68 -24.87 -14.57
CA THR A 184 8.49 -25.50 -15.61
C THR A 184 9.20 -24.45 -16.44
N ALA A 185 10.44 -24.75 -16.79
CA ALA A 185 11.23 -23.98 -17.74
C ALA A 185 11.50 -24.86 -18.97
N SER A 186 11.20 -24.37 -20.17
CA SER A 186 11.46 -25.08 -21.42
C SER A 186 12.29 -24.27 -22.41
N GLN A 187 13.14 -24.96 -23.16
CA GLN A 187 13.96 -24.40 -24.23
C GLN A 187 14.19 -25.47 -25.32
N GLY A 188 13.59 -25.26 -26.49
CA GLY A 188 13.59 -26.28 -27.55
C GLY A 188 12.90 -27.57 -27.09
N ALA A 189 13.61 -28.70 -27.14
CA ALA A 189 13.12 -29.98 -26.64
C ALA A 189 13.39 -30.21 -25.15
N GLU A 190 14.15 -29.33 -24.49
CA GLU A 190 14.48 -29.47 -23.08
C GLU A 190 13.38 -28.88 -22.20
N THR A 191 13.02 -29.59 -21.13
CA THR A 191 12.07 -29.11 -20.10
C THR A 191 12.60 -29.49 -18.72
N ARG A 192 12.58 -28.53 -17.79
CA ARG A 192 13.00 -28.71 -16.40
C ARG A 192 11.92 -28.22 -15.46
N MET A 193 11.57 -29.04 -14.47
CA MET A 193 10.80 -28.57 -13.33
C MET A 193 11.71 -27.80 -12.39
N PHE A 194 11.20 -26.76 -11.76
CA PHE A 194 11.91 -26.03 -10.72
C PHE A 194 11.02 -25.81 -9.50
N ARG A 195 11.67 -25.73 -8.34
CA ARG A 195 11.12 -25.32 -7.05
C ARG A 195 12.18 -24.48 -6.35
N ALA A 196 11.81 -23.32 -5.85
CA ALA A 196 12.69 -22.38 -5.16
C ALA A 196 11.96 -21.67 -4.03
#